data_AF-A0A7Y2IN51-F1
#
_entry.id   AF-A0A7Y2IN51-F1
#
_cell.length_a   1.000
_cell.length_b   1.000
_cell.length_c   1.000
_cell.angle_alpha   90.00
_cell.angle_beta   90.00
_cell.angle_gamma   90.00
#
_symmetry.space_group_name_H-M   'P 1'
#
loop_
_entity.id
_entity.type
_entity.pdbx_description
1 polymer ?
#
loop_
_entity_poly.entity_id
_entity_poly.type
_entity_poly.pdbx_seq_one_letter_code
_entity_poly.pdbx_strand_id
1 'polypeptide(L)'
;MTHSIGPTLKNLRTQRGLTVTEVASNAGIAQPNLSRLEAGLVDPRWSTVAKVMGALDVSPADLEAPADDHSDDGLSLLFDLFTASQRMAHLLETSMADSVITAREYAIYSVLMLGTTTPSALAERLGLPVTTLLDNVRVPVERGHVSRVPNPADGRSYKLHLTKAGRRAHHSASELFQPALDAVESSMAQSPATMQRALQDLGRAIGDAINAWATIAVS
;
A
#
# COMPACT_ATOMS: atom_id res chain seq x y z
N MET A 1 21.63 2.67 17.33
CA MET A 1 20.81 1.46 17.14
C MET A 1 20.50 0.89 18.51
N THR A 2 19.41 1.32 19.13
CA THR A 2 18.99 0.81 20.44
C THR A 2 17.74 -0.01 20.18
N HIS A 3 17.91 -1.27 19.77
CA HIS A 3 16.79 -2.19 19.63
C HIS A 3 16.20 -2.41 21.03
N SER A 4 14.92 -2.09 21.22
CA SER A 4 14.26 -2.29 22.51
C SER A 4 14.00 -3.79 22.70
N ILE A 5 14.67 -4.38 23.69
CA ILE A 5 14.60 -5.82 24.00
C ILE A 5 13.17 -6.28 24.35
N GLY A 6 12.37 -5.40 24.96
CA GLY A 6 11.00 -5.69 25.39
C GLY A 6 10.08 -6.13 24.26
N PRO A 7 9.86 -5.29 23.23
CA PRO A 7 9.09 -5.64 22.03
C PRO A 7 9.57 -6.93 21.34
N THR A 8 10.87 -7.17 21.26
CA THR A 8 11.40 -8.41 20.64
C THR A 8 10.99 -9.66 21.43
N LEU A 9 11.06 -9.63 22.76
CA LEU A 9 10.59 -10.72 23.61
C LEU A 9 9.07 -10.95 23.47
N LYS A 10 8.29 -9.86 23.35
CA LYS A 10 6.84 -9.93 23.10
C LYS A 10 6.55 -10.69 21.80
N ASN A 11 7.25 -10.36 20.72
CA ASN A 11 7.08 -10.99 19.41
C ASN A 11 7.46 -12.48 19.44
N LEU A 12 8.59 -12.83 20.05
CA LEU A 12 9.03 -14.23 20.19
C LEU A 12 8.03 -15.07 21.00
N ARG A 13 7.38 -14.45 21.99
CA ARG A 13 6.31 -15.06 22.78
C ARG A 13 5.05 -15.29 21.94
N THR A 14 4.55 -14.30 21.21
CA THR A 14 3.30 -14.42 20.43
C THR A 14 3.44 -15.41 19.28
N GLN A 15 4.61 -15.46 18.62
CA GLN A 15 4.90 -16.48 17.59
C GLN A 15 4.83 -17.92 18.11
N ARG A 16 5.08 -18.13 19.40
CA ARG A 16 5.00 -19.44 20.07
C ARG A 16 3.61 -19.71 20.67
N GLY A 17 2.65 -18.80 20.48
CA GLY A 17 1.29 -18.94 21.01
C GLY A 17 1.21 -18.89 22.54
N LEU A 18 2.24 -18.37 23.21
CA LEU A 18 2.33 -18.33 24.67
C LEU A 18 1.71 -17.04 25.20
N THR A 19 0.97 -17.14 26.29
CA THR A 19 0.46 -15.97 27.02
C THR A 19 1.53 -15.37 27.92
N VAL A 20 1.36 -14.08 28.27
CA VAL A 20 2.24 -13.40 29.23
C VAL A 20 2.28 -14.16 30.56
N THR A 21 1.16 -14.73 31.00
CA THR A 21 1.08 -15.49 32.25
C THR A 21 1.90 -16.78 32.20
N GLU A 22 1.83 -17.52 31.10
CA GLU A 22 2.59 -18.77 30.92
C GLU A 22 4.09 -18.51 30.93
N VAL A 23 4.55 -17.49 30.19
CA VAL A 23 5.99 -17.13 30.17
C VAL A 23 6.45 -16.59 31.51
N ALA A 24 5.65 -15.75 32.18
CA ALA A 24 6.01 -15.23 33.50
C ALA A 24 6.16 -16.36 34.53
N SER A 25 5.25 -17.33 34.52
CA SER A 25 5.30 -18.53 35.35
C SER A 25 6.56 -19.35 35.06
N ASN A 26 6.82 -19.65 33.78
CA ASN A 26 7.97 -20.45 33.36
C ASN A 26 9.32 -19.75 33.64
N ALA A 27 9.36 -18.42 33.54
CA ALA A 27 10.53 -17.60 33.83
C ALA A 27 10.74 -17.34 35.34
N GLY A 28 9.76 -17.70 36.18
CA GLY A 28 9.79 -17.43 37.62
C GLY A 28 9.80 -15.93 37.93
N ILE A 29 9.05 -15.12 37.17
CA ILE A 29 8.90 -13.67 37.38
C ILE A 29 7.42 -13.30 37.55
N ALA A 30 7.15 -12.19 38.24
CA ALA A 30 5.78 -11.71 38.38
C ALA A 30 5.21 -11.28 37.02
N GLN A 31 3.97 -11.67 36.70
CA GLN A 31 3.30 -11.32 35.45
C GLN A 31 3.29 -9.81 35.13
N PRO A 32 3.07 -8.90 36.12
CA PRO A 32 3.17 -7.46 35.86
C PRO A 32 4.57 -7.00 35.47
N ASN A 33 5.62 -7.70 35.91
CA ASN A 33 7.00 -7.38 35.54
C ASN A 33 7.27 -7.78 34.09
N LEU A 34 6.79 -8.94 33.65
CA LEU A 34 6.90 -9.35 32.24
C LEU A 34 6.10 -8.42 31.33
N SER A 35 4.88 -8.05 31.72
CA SER A 35 4.06 -7.11 30.94
C SER A 35 4.73 -5.74 30.77
N ARG A 36 5.29 -5.17 31.85
CA ARG A 36 6.04 -3.90 31.78
C ARG A 36 7.32 -4.02 30.97
N LEU A 37 7.99 -5.17 31.06
CA LEU A 37 9.19 -5.48 30.27
C LEU A 37 8.87 -5.51 28.77
N GLU A 38 7.86 -6.28 28.36
CA GLU A 38 7.41 -6.39 26.96
C GLU A 38 6.96 -5.04 26.39
N ALA A 39 6.36 -4.19 27.22
CA ALA A 39 5.96 -2.83 26.86
C ALA A 39 7.13 -1.83 26.82
N GLY A 40 8.36 -2.23 27.15
CA GLY A 40 9.53 -1.34 27.21
C GLY A 40 9.44 -0.27 28.32
N LEU A 41 8.58 -0.48 29.32
CA LEU A 41 8.31 0.47 30.41
C LEU A 41 9.26 0.34 31.59
N VAL A 42 10.25 -0.54 31.48
CA VAL A 42 11.31 -0.77 32.46
C VAL A 42 12.62 -1.01 31.72
N ASP A 43 13.72 -0.57 32.34
CA ASP A 43 15.06 -0.97 31.92
C ASP A 43 15.40 -2.30 32.62
N PRO A 44 15.36 -3.44 31.92
CA PRO A 44 15.56 -4.73 32.55
C PRO A 44 17.03 -4.99 32.83
N ARG A 45 17.30 -5.66 33.95
CA ARG A 45 18.58 -6.33 34.11
C ARG A 45 18.67 -7.50 33.14
N TRP A 46 19.86 -7.75 32.60
CA TRP A 46 20.10 -8.87 31.69
C TRP A 46 19.74 -10.23 32.30
N SER A 47 19.85 -10.37 33.62
CA SER A 47 19.41 -11.57 34.34
C SER A 47 17.89 -11.81 34.27
N THR A 48 17.08 -10.76 34.11
CA THR A 48 15.64 -10.87 33.90
C THR A 48 15.33 -11.23 32.45
N VAL A 49 16.03 -10.61 31.51
CA VAL A 49 15.94 -10.96 30.08
C VAL A 49 16.29 -12.43 29.85
N ALA A 50 17.40 -12.91 30.42
CA ALA A 50 17.84 -14.30 30.28
C ALA A 50 16.83 -15.32 30.83
N LYS A 51 16.11 -15.00 31.92
CA LYS A 51 15.04 -15.85 32.45
C LYS A 51 13.86 -15.97 31.48
N VAL A 52 13.46 -14.85 30.87
CA VAL A 52 12.39 -14.82 29.87
C VAL A 52 12.82 -15.56 28.61
N MET A 53 14.06 -15.39 28.17
CA MET A 53 14.61 -16.14 27.03
C MET A 53 14.62 -17.65 27.28
N GLY A 54 15.05 -18.08 28.47
CA GLY A 54 15.02 -19.50 28.85
C GLY A 54 13.59 -20.06 28.89
N ALA A 55 12.61 -19.28 29.33
CA ALA A 55 11.20 -19.67 29.31
C ALA A 55 10.58 -19.73 27.90
N LEU A 56 11.18 -19.01 26.94
CA LEU A 56 10.77 -18.98 25.53
C LEU A 56 11.56 -19.96 24.65
N ASP A 57 12.57 -20.64 25.20
CA ASP A 57 13.52 -21.48 24.47
C ASP A 57 14.15 -20.72 23.28
N VAL A 58 14.70 -19.52 23.56
CA VAL A 58 15.37 -18.66 22.57
C VAL A 58 16.79 -18.31 22.99
N SER A 59 17.64 -18.10 22.00
CA SER A 59 19.03 -17.69 22.13
C SER A 59 19.20 -16.17 21.95
N PRO A 60 20.34 -15.58 22.36
CA PRO A 60 20.61 -14.16 22.11
C PRO A 60 20.60 -13.77 20.64
N ALA A 61 20.93 -14.71 19.74
CA ALA A 61 20.90 -14.46 18.30
C ALA A 61 19.47 -14.21 17.78
N ASP A 62 18.46 -14.82 18.41
CA ASP A 62 17.04 -14.62 18.06
C ASP A 62 16.54 -13.22 18.45
N LEU A 63 17.25 -12.52 19.35
CA LEU A 63 16.99 -11.11 19.68
C LEU A 63 17.62 -10.13 18.68
N GLU A 64 18.66 -10.57 17.97
CA GLU A 64 19.39 -9.80 16.97
C GLU A 64 18.87 -10.04 15.55
N ALA A 65 18.08 -11.09 15.34
CA ALA A 65 17.31 -11.27 14.13
C ALA A 65 16.50 -10.00 13.88
N PRO A 66 16.54 -9.40 12.67
CA PRO A 66 15.79 -8.19 12.39
C PRO A 66 14.35 -8.48 12.77
N ALA A 67 13.86 -7.75 13.78
CA ALA A 67 12.46 -7.82 14.16
C ALA A 67 11.72 -7.42 12.89
N ASP A 68 11.12 -8.40 12.21
CA ASP A 68 10.05 -8.11 11.28
C ASP A 68 9.11 -7.21 12.08
N ASP A 69 9.01 -5.96 11.61
CA ASP A 69 8.23 -4.87 12.18
C ASP A 69 6.73 -5.19 12.00
N HIS A 70 6.31 -6.30 12.58
CA HIS A 70 4.92 -6.67 12.75
C HIS A 70 4.46 -5.89 13.98
N SER A 71 4.21 -4.61 13.76
CA SER A 71 3.44 -3.80 14.70
C SER A 71 2.08 -4.48 14.93
N ASP A 72 1.86 -4.82 16.19
CA ASP A 72 0.82 -5.70 16.75
C ASP A 72 -0.58 -5.05 16.78
N ASP A 73 -0.99 -4.40 15.69
CA ASP A 73 -2.36 -3.85 15.49
C ASP A 73 -2.85 -3.90 14.01
N GLY A 74 -2.01 -4.29 13.04
CA GLY A 74 -2.32 -4.23 11.61
C GLY A 74 -2.95 -5.51 11.06
N LEU A 75 -4.09 -5.40 10.39
CA LEU A 75 -4.56 -6.44 9.47
C LEU A 75 -3.49 -6.65 8.35
N SER A 76 -3.67 -7.66 7.48
CA SER A 76 -2.74 -7.97 6.38
C SER A 76 -2.22 -6.74 5.61
N LEU A 77 -1.02 -6.79 5.02
CA LEU A 77 -0.51 -5.80 4.05
C LEU A 77 -1.55 -5.40 2.99
N LEU A 78 -2.40 -6.34 2.56
CA LEU A 78 -3.49 -6.06 1.61
C LEU A 78 -4.60 -5.17 2.21
N PHE A 79 -4.87 -5.31 3.51
CA PHE A 79 -5.75 -4.40 4.23
C PHE A 79 -5.13 -3.02 4.42
N ASP A 80 -3.83 -2.93 4.69
CA ASP A 80 -3.14 -1.63 4.75
C ASP A 80 -3.19 -0.93 3.40
N LEU A 81 -2.98 -1.66 2.30
CA LEU A 81 -3.15 -1.15 0.94
C LEU A 81 -4.60 -0.69 0.69
N PHE A 82 -5.59 -1.47 1.13
CA PHE A 82 -7.00 -1.07 1.04
C PHE A 82 -7.29 0.21 1.83
N THR A 83 -6.80 0.31 3.05
CA THR A 83 -7.01 1.50 3.88
C THR A 83 -6.30 2.72 3.29
N ALA A 84 -5.08 2.54 2.77
CA ALA A 84 -4.35 3.58 2.06
C ALA A 84 -5.10 4.04 0.79
N SER A 85 -5.69 3.12 0.02
CA SER A 85 -6.44 3.46 -1.19
C SER A 85 -7.73 4.22 -0.86
N GLN A 86 -8.43 3.87 0.22
CA GLN A 86 -9.60 4.61 0.70
C GLN A 86 -9.24 6.04 1.13
N ARG A 87 -8.12 6.21 1.86
CA ARG A 87 -7.62 7.55 2.26
C ARG A 87 -7.21 8.37 1.05
N MET A 88 -6.56 7.75 0.08
CA MET A 88 -6.17 8.40 -1.17
C MET A 88 -7.41 8.85 -1.97
N ALA A 89 -8.41 7.99 -2.10
CA ALA A 89 -9.66 8.32 -2.79
C ALA A 89 -10.33 9.54 -2.13
N HIS A 90 -10.45 9.53 -0.79
CA HIS A 90 -10.99 10.66 -0.05
C HIS A 90 -10.17 11.94 -0.26
N LEU A 91 -8.85 11.86 -0.18
CA LEU A 91 -7.95 13.00 -0.39
C LEU A 91 -8.14 13.64 -1.77
N LEU A 92 -8.22 12.82 -2.82
CA LEU A 92 -8.46 13.30 -4.18
C LEU A 92 -9.85 13.90 -4.32
N GLU A 93 -10.89 13.24 -3.80
CA GLU A 93 -12.26 13.74 -3.86
C GLU A 93 -12.41 15.10 -3.16
N THR A 94 -11.84 15.26 -1.97
CA THR A 94 -11.91 16.53 -1.23
C THR A 94 -11.08 17.62 -1.89
N SER A 95 -9.88 17.30 -2.37
CA SER A 95 -8.98 18.29 -2.96
C SER A 95 -9.44 18.73 -4.35
N MET A 96 -10.16 17.87 -5.06
CA MET A 96 -10.63 18.11 -6.43
C MET A 96 -12.13 18.43 -6.51
N ALA A 97 -12.78 18.77 -5.40
CA ALA A 97 -14.22 19.03 -5.37
C ALA A 97 -14.67 20.10 -6.39
N ASP A 98 -13.84 21.12 -6.61
CA ASP A 98 -14.09 22.21 -7.55
C ASP A 98 -13.50 21.97 -8.96
N SER A 99 -13.01 20.75 -9.23
CA SER A 99 -12.40 20.42 -10.51
C SER A 99 -13.43 20.14 -11.61
N VAL A 100 -13.07 20.51 -12.84
CA VAL A 100 -13.83 20.16 -14.05
C VAL A 100 -13.75 18.67 -14.43
N ILE A 101 -12.87 17.91 -13.77
CA ILE A 101 -12.76 16.45 -13.90
C ILE A 101 -12.79 15.80 -12.53
N THR A 102 -13.46 14.66 -12.45
CA THR A 102 -13.56 13.89 -11.20
C THR A 102 -12.23 13.22 -10.85
N ALA A 103 -12.04 12.84 -9.57
CA ALA A 103 -10.89 12.07 -9.12
C ALA A 103 -10.71 10.75 -9.93
N ARG A 104 -11.82 10.10 -10.31
CA ARG A 104 -11.80 8.89 -11.15
C ARG A 104 -11.33 9.18 -12.58
N GLU A 105 -11.78 10.28 -13.18
CA GLU A 105 -11.31 10.73 -14.49
C GLU A 105 -9.83 11.16 -14.44
N TYR A 106 -9.38 11.74 -13.33
CA TYR A 106 -8.01 12.21 -13.18
C TYR A 106 -6.96 11.10 -13.42
N ALA A 107 -7.21 9.88 -12.94
CA ALA A 107 -6.33 8.73 -13.19
C ALA A 107 -6.21 8.41 -14.70
N ILE A 108 -7.33 8.42 -15.43
CA ILE A 108 -7.36 8.21 -16.88
C ILE A 108 -6.56 9.30 -17.60
N TYR A 109 -6.77 10.56 -17.22
CA TYR A 109 -6.08 11.69 -17.86
C TYR A 109 -4.57 11.61 -17.59
N SER A 110 -4.17 11.24 -16.38
CA SER A 110 -2.76 11.08 -15.98
C SER A 110 -2.04 10.00 -16.79
N VAL A 111 -2.70 8.87 -17.10
CA VAL A 111 -2.09 7.86 -17.97
C VAL A 111 -2.00 8.36 -19.42
N LEU A 112 -3.05 9.02 -19.93
CA LEU A 112 -3.06 9.55 -21.29
C LEU A 112 -2.11 10.74 -21.50
N MET A 113 -1.70 11.42 -20.43
CA MET A 113 -0.62 12.42 -20.46
C MET A 113 0.72 11.82 -20.85
N LEU A 114 0.96 10.54 -20.54
CA LEU A 114 2.20 9.84 -20.88
C LEU A 114 2.25 9.38 -22.34
N GLY A 115 1.11 9.31 -23.02
CA GLY A 115 1.05 8.92 -24.42
C GLY A 115 -0.30 8.36 -24.85
N THR A 116 -0.41 8.06 -26.14
CA THR A 116 -1.59 7.40 -26.71
C THR A 116 -1.56 5.90 -26.43
N THR A 117 -2.72 5.33 -26.10
CA THR A 117 -2.85 3.91 -25.76
C THR A 117 -4.21 3.35 -26.18
N THR A 118 -4.36 2.03 -26.28
CA THR A 118 -5.66 1.40 -26.53
C THR A 118 -6.50 1.35 -25.25
N PRO A 119 -7.84 1.23 -25.34
CA PRO A 119 -8.67 1.01 -24.16
C PRO A 119 -8.26 -0.22 -23.36
N SER A 120 -7.90 -1.34 -24.00
CA SER A 120 -7.47 -2.55 -23.30
C SER A 120 -6.19 -2.33 -22.47
N ALA A 121 -5.16 -1.72 -23.05
CA ALA A 121 -3.91 -1.44 -22.36
C ALA A 121 -4.07 -0.37 -21.26
N LEU A 122 -4.99 0.59 -21.45
CA LEU A 122 -5.32 1.56 -20.41
C LEU A 122 -6.04 0.90 -19.22
N ALA A 123 -6.97 -0.03 -19.49
CA ALA A 123 -7.72 -0.75 -18.47
C ALA A 123 -6.79 -1.64 -17.64
N GLU A 124 -5.91 -2.38 -18.31
CA GLU A 124 -4.85 -3.18 -17.70
C GLU A 124 -3.96 -2.32 -16.79
N ARG A 125 -3.46 -1.19 -17.30
CA ARG A 125 -2.59 -0.29 -16.54
C ARG A 125 -3.26 0.33 -15.32
N LEU A 126 -4.58 0.53 -15.36
CA LEU A 126 -5.36 1.07 -14.24
C LEU A 126 -5.93 -0.03 -13.33
N GLY A 127 -5.74 -1.32 -13.65
CA GLY A 127 -6.35 -2.42 -12.91
C GLY A 127 -7.89 -2.43 -12.97
N LEU A 128 -8.47 -1.90 -14.05
CA LEU A 128 -9.92 -1.79 -14.22
C LEU A 128 -10.43 -2.83 -15.24
N PRO A 129 -11.68 -3.33 -15.07
CA PRO A 129 -12.37 -4.00 -16.16
C PRO A 129 -12.49 -3.06 -17.38
N VAL A 130 -12.32 -3.61 -18.59
CA VAL A 130 -12.38 -2.82 -19.84
C VAL A 130 -13.74 -2.13 -19.99
N THR A 131 -14.83 -2.79 -19.59
CA THR A 131 -16.19 -2.21 -19.59
C THR A 131 -16.26 -0.95 -18.73
N THR A 132 -15.78 -1.03 -17.49
CA THR A 132 -15.70 0.10 -16.56
C THR A 132 -14.85 1.25 -17.13
N LEU A 133 -13.73 0.94 -17.78
CA LEU A 133 -12.93 1.97 -18.44
C LEU A 133 -13.71 2.66 -19.56
N LEU A 134 -14.40 1.89 -20.43
CA LEU A 134 -15.14 2.45 -21.55
C LEU A 134 -16.25 3.40 -21.07
N ASP A 135 -16.93 3.05 -19.99
CA ASP A 135 -17.91 3.92 -19.33
C ASP A 135 -17.27 5.21 -18.83
N ASN A 136 -16.12 5.11 -18.15
CA ASN A 136 -15.39 6.27 -17.62
C ASN A 136 -14.79 7.17 -18.72
N VAL A 137 -14.49 6.64 -19.91
CA VAL A 137 -13.91 7.40 -21.04
C VAL A 137 -14.99 8.10 -21.86
N ARG A 138 -16.25 7.66 -21.78
CA ARG A 138 -17.36 8.24 -22.52
C ARG A 138 -17.48 9.75 -22.31
N VAL A 139 -17.57 10.18 -21.06
CA VAL A 139 -17.74 11.61 -20.71
C VAL A 139 -16.52 12.46 -21.13
N PRO A 140 -15.27 12.05 -20.88
CA PRO A 140 -14.09 12.73 -21.43
C PRO A 140 -14.08 12.89 -22.96
N VAL A 141 -14.63 11.91 -23.70
CA VAL A 141 -14.77 11.99 -25.16
C VAL A 141 -15.87 12.99 -25.55
N GLU A 142 -17.02 12.94 -24.90
CA GLU A 142 -18.13 13.88 -25.12
C GLU A 142 -17.72 15.33 -24.81
N ARG A 143 -16.89 15.55 -23.77
CA ARG A 143 -16.29 16.85 -23.44
C ARG A 143 -15.22 17.30 -24.44
N GLY A 144 -14.80 16.45 -25.38
CA GLY A 144 -13.69 16.72 -26.30
C GLY A 144 -12.32 16.76 -25.61
N HIS A 145 -12.22 16.25 -24.38
CA HIS A 145 -10.95 16.15 -23.64
C HIS A 145 -10.12 14.97 -24.13
N VAL A 146 -10.77 13.90 -24.59
CA VAL A 146 -10.14 12.71 -25.16
C VAL A 146 -10.64 12.51 -26.59
N SER A 147 -9.74 12.20 -27.52
CA SER A 147 -10.08 11.80 -28.89
C SER A 147 -9.76 10.33 -29.14
N ARG A 148 -10.55 9.72 -30.03
CA ARG A 148 -10.28 8.39 -30.58
C ARG A 148 -9.54 8.55 -31.90
N VAL A 149 -8.40 7.88 -32.05
CA VAL A 149 -7.62 7.87 -33.30
C VAL A 149 -7.47 6.43 -33.80
N PRO A 150 -7.42 6.21 -35.13
CA PRO A 150 -7.25 4.86 -35.69
C PRO A 150 -6.03 4.15 -35.10
N ASN A 151 -6.14 2.86 -34.82
CA ASN A 151 -4.98 2.04 -34.45
C ASN A 151 -4.34 1.47 -35.74
N PRO A 152 -3.14 1.91 -36.15
CA PRO A 152 -2.51 1.40 -37.37
C PRO A 152 -2.12 -0.08 -37.28
N ALA A 153 -1.99 -0.63 -36.07
CA ALA A 153 -1.65 -2.03 -35.86
C ALA A 153 -2.87 -2.97 -35.98
N ASP A 154 -4.09 -2.43 -35.85
CA ASP A 154 -5.32 -3.21 -35.89
C ASP A 154 -6.52 -2.31 -36.23
N GLY A 155 -7.07 -2.48 -37.44
CA GLY A 155 -8.20 -1.69 -37.94
C GLY A 155 -9.51 -1.90 -37.18
N ARG A 156 -9.61 -2.90 -36.29
CA ARG A 156 -10.77 -3.14 -35.42
C ARG A 156 -10.66 -2.42 -34.08
N SER A 157 -9.53 -1.79 -33.78
CA SER A 157 -9.31 -1.04 -32.54
C SER A 157 -8.93 0.42 -32.80
N TYR A 158 -8.91 1.19 -31.72
CA TYR A 158 -8.54 2.61 -31.73
C TYR A 158 -7.64 2.92 -30.54
N LYS A 159 -6.91 4.02 -30.63
CA LYS A 159 -6.15 4.58 -29.51
C LYS A 159 -6.88 5.80 -28.96
N LEU A 160 -6.73 6.01 -27.67
CA LEU A 160 -7.17 7.19 -26.95
C LEU A 160 -6.01 8.19 -26.89
N HIS A 161 -6.32 9.47 -27.07
CA HIS A 161 -5.39 10.57 -26.96
C HIS A 161 -6.00 11.72 -26.17
N LEU A 162 -5.23 12.32 -25.26
CA LEU A 162 -5.66 13.53 -24.57
C LEU A 162 -5.54 14.73 -25.52
N THR A 163 -6.61 15.51 -25.71
CA THR A 163 -6.57 16.72 -26.55
C THR A 163 -5.87 17.87 -25.83
N LYS A 164 -5.68 19.02 -26.50
CA LYS A 164 -5.19 20.24 -25.83
C LYS A 164 -6.13 20.69 -24.69
N ALA A 165 -7.44 20.52 -24.86
CA ALA A 165 -8.42 20.84 -23.82
C ALA A 165 -8.29 19.86 -22.64
N GLY A 166 -8.17 18.57 -22.92
CA GLY A 166 -7.96 17.56 -21.87
C GLY A 166 -6.66 17.78 -21.08
N ARG A 167 -5.57 18.18 -21.75
CA ARG A 167 -4.30 18.54 -21.08
C ARG A 167 -4.46 19.71 -20.12
N ARG A 168 -5.18 20.77 -20.52
CA ARG A 168 -5.45 21.91 -19.64
C ARG A 168 -6.34 21.53 -18.46
N ALA A 169 -7.36 20.70 -18.69
CA ALA A 169 -8.23 20.20 -17.63
C ALA A 169 -7.43 19.34 -16.62
N HIS A 170 -6.54 18.47 -17.10
CA HIS A 170 -5.63 17.70 -16.24
C HIS A 170 -4.69 18.59 -15.43
N HIS A 171 -4.08 19.59 -16.06
CA HIS A 171 -3.19 20.52 -15.38
C HIS A 171 -3.91 21.34 -14.30
N SER A 172 -5.06 21.93 -14.64
CA SER A 172 -5.88 22.70 -13.68
C SER A 172 -6.33 21.84 -12.52
N ALA A 173 -6.69 20.57 -12.79
CA ALA A 173 -7.02 19.60 -11.76
C ALA A 173 -5.82 19.27 -10.86
N SER A 174 -4.62 19.11 -11.45
CA SER A 174 -3.40 18.83 -10.68
C SER A 174 -3.04 19.94 -9.71
N GLU A 175 -3.24 21.19 -10.10
CA GLU A 175 -2.97 22.35 -9.23
C GLU A 175 -3.83 22.34 -7.96
N LEU A 176 -5.05 21.78 -8.02
CA LEU A 176 -5.97 21.75 -6.87
C LEU A 176 -5.52 20.79 -5.76
N PHE A 177 -4.86 19.68 -6.11
CA PHE A 177 -4.41 18.70 -5.12
C PHE A 177 -2.88 18.59 -4.99
N GLN A 178 -2.12 19.40 -5.74
CA GLN A 178 -0.66 19.47 -5.60
C GLN A 178 -0.23 19.81 -4.16
N PRO A 179 -0.83 20.78 -3.44
CA PRO A 179 -0.45 21.04 -2.06
C PRO A 179 -0.68 19.84 -1.14
N ALA A 180 -1.71 19.04 -1.42
CA ALA A 180 -1.98 17.81 -0.69
C ALA A 180 -0.93 16.74 -0.96
N LEU A 181 -0.48 16.59 -2.21
CA LEU A 181 0.66 15.71 -2.55
C LEU A 181 1.93 16.16 -1.84
N ASP A 182 2.25 17.45 -1.88
CA ASP A 182 3.47 17.99 -1.26
C ASP A 182 3.46 17.75 0.26
N ALA A 183 2.30 17.88 0.91
CA ALA A 183 2.12 17.59 2.32
C ALA A 183 2.29 16.10 2.64
N VAL A 184 1.76 15.21 1.80
CA VAL A 184 1.97 13.76 1.92
C VAL A 184 3.45 13.44 1.79
N GLU A 185 4.11 13.88 0.72
CA GLU A 185 5.53 13.60 0.47
C GLU A 185 6.43 14.13 1.59
N SER A 186 6.15 15.33 2.11
CA SER A 186 6.90 15.92 3.22
C SER A 186 6.75 15.15 4.54
N SER A 187 5.68 14.38 4.70
CA SER A 187 5.42 13.56 5.88
C SER A 187 5.93 12.12 5.78
N MET A 188 6.34 11.68 4.59
CA MET A 188 6.78 10.31 4.35
C MET A 188 8.15 10.05 4.98
N ALA A 189 8.28 8.92 5.68
CA ALA A 189 9.56 8.45 6.18
C ALA A 189 10.50 7.94 5.07
N GLN A 190 9.91 7.37 4.00
CA GLN A 190 10.62 6.83 2.84
C GLN A 190 10.51 7.78 1.66
N SER A 191 11.53 7.81 0.79
CA SER A 191 11.46 8.62 -0.43
C SER A 191 10.31 8.17 -1.36
N PRO A 192 9.70 9.09 -2.13
CA PRO A 192 8.67 8.74 -3.11
C PRO A 192 9.11 7.63 -4.08
N ALA A 193 10.37 7.67 -4.55
CA ALA A 193 10.93 6.66 -5.46
C ALA A 193 11.05 5.26 -4.82
N THR A 194 11.33 5.18 -3.51
CA THR A 194 11.34 3.91 -2.79
C THR A 194 9.92 3.35 -2.66
N MET A 195 8.97 4.19 -2.22
CA MET A 195 7.58 3.77 -2.06
C MET A 195 6.94 3.35 -3.39
N GLN A 196 7.22 4.09 -4.47
CA GLN A 196 6.72 3.77 -5.80
C GLN A 196 7.20 2.39 -6.27
N ARG A 197 8.49 2.05 -6.05
CA ARG A 197 9.03 0.73 -6.38
C ARG A 197 8.36 -0.37 -5.57
N ALA A 198 8.20 -0.17 -4.25
CA ALA A 198 7.51 -1.12 -3.39
C ALA A 198 6.06 -1.37 -3.83
N LEU A 199 5.32 -0.31 -4.18
CA LEU A 199 3.95 -0.43 -4.70
C LEU A 199 3.89 -1.12 -6.07
N GLN A 200 4.86 -0.87 -6.95
CA GLN A 200 4.95 -1.56 -8.25
C GLN A 200 5.23 -3.05 -8.08
N ASP A 201 6.12 -3.41 -7.16
CA ASP A 201 6.45 -4.80 -6.86
C ASP A 201 5.25 -5.52 -6.23
N LEU A 202 4.53 -4.86 -5.30
CA LEU A 202 3.29 -5.38 -4.73
C LEU A 202 2.21 -5.56 -5.79
N GLY A 203 2.02 -4.59 -6.68
CA GLY A 203 1.05 -4.66 -7.78
C GLY A 203 1.33 -5.82 -8.74
N ARG A 204 2.62 -6.06 -9.06
CA ARG A 204 3.04 -7.21 -9.88
C ARG A 204 2.70 -8.54 -9.18
N ALA A 205 3.06 -8.67 -7.90
CA ALA A 205 2.78 -9.87 -7.13
C ALA A 205 1.27 -10.19 -7.02
N ILE A 206 0.43 -9.15 -6.86
CA ILE A 206 -1.03 -9.30 -6.88
C ILE A 206 -1.52 -9.79 -8.26
N GLY A 207 -1.00 -9.21 -9.34
CA GLY A 207 -1.34 -9.63 -10.70
C GLY A 207 -0.96 -11.09 -10.98
N ASP A 208 0.23 -11.51 -10.56
CA ASP A 208 0.71 -12.89 -10.70
C ASP A 208 -0.19 -13.87 -9.92
N ALA A 209 -0.60 -13.48 -8.70
CA ALA A 209 -1.51 -14.29 -7.88
C ALA A 209 -2.89 -14.48 -8.52
N ILE A 210 -3.46 -13.43 -9.13
CA ILE A 210 -4.74 -13.49 -9.84
C ILE A 210 -4.66 -14.49 -11.02
N ASN A 211 -3.58 -14.41 -11.80
CA ASN A 211 -3.37 -15.28 -12.96
C ASN A 211 -3.16 -16.75 -12.54
N ALA A 212 -2.40 -16.98 -11.46
CA ALA A 212 -2.20 -18.32 -10.91
C ALA A 212 -3.51 -18.94 -10.42
N TRP A 213 -4.35 -18.15 -9.73
CA TRP A 213 -5.67 -18.59 -9.27
C TRP A 213 -6.63 -18.92 -10.41
N ALA A 214 -6.64 -18.11 -11.47
CA ALA A 214 -7.46 -18.38 -12.65
C ALA A 214 -7.09 -19.70 -13.34
N THR A 215 -5.81 -20.10 -13.27
CA THR A 215 -5.34 -21.37 -13.84
C THR A 215 -5.76 -22.57 -12.99
N ILE A 216 -5.71 -22.43 -11.66
CA ILE A 216 -6.10 -23.49 -10.71
C ILE A 216 -7.62 -23.71 -10.73
N ALA A 217 -8.42 -22.64 -10.84
CA ALA A 217 -9.90 -22.73 -10.82
C ALA A 217 -10.51 -23.35 -12.09
N VAL A 218 -9.72 -23.52 -13.15
CA VAL A 218 -10.14 -24.09 -14.45
C VAL A 218 -9.62 -25.53 -14.63
N SER A 219 -8.80 -26.04 -13.70
CA SER A 219 -8.24 -27.41 -13.67
C SER A 219 -9.06 -28.32 -12.75
#